data_AF-A0A2N2C0U3-F1
#
_entry.id   AF-A0A2N2C0U3-F1
#
_cell.length_a   1.000
_cell.length_b   1.000
_cell.length_c   1.000
_cell.angle_alpha   90.00
_cell.angle_beta   90.00
_cell.angle_gamma   90.00
#
_symmetry.space_group_name_H-M   'P 1'
#
loop_
_entity.id
_entity.type
_entity.pdbx_description
1 polymer ?
#
loop_
_entity_poly.entity_id
_entity_poly.type
_entity_poly.pdbx_seq_one_letter_code
_entity_poly.pdbx_strand_id
1 'polypeptide(L)'
;MVKYLSLTSISSGILAILLIAYAVSVIRKNPVHWGKPLSVLIFSGLLLCILVALRDGYGFSSDSVIASTGWQSTLFSLCGVSILLIGLIALFSKRFSKRPLFISVFAIFMFKLILMETFRFMAFMSEVL
;
A
#
# COMPACT_ATOMS: atom_id res chain seq x y z
N MET A 1 10.18 -4.38 -22.85
CA MET A 1 8.89 -3.66 -23.01
C MET A 1 7.67 -4.49 -22.60
N VAL A 2 7.48 -5.73 -23.10
CA VAL A 2 6.30 -6.56 -22.80
C VAL A 2 6.24 -7.10 -21.35
N LYS A 3 7.38 -7.28 -20.68
CA LYS A 3 7.44 -7.77 -19.27
C LYS A 3 6.87 -6.80 -18.22
N TYR A 4 6.71 -5.51 -18.55
CA TYR A 4 6.27 -4.47 -17.60
C TYR A 4 4.77 -4.16 -17.68
N LEU A 5 4.09 -4.55 -18.77
CA LEU A 5 2.64 -4.40 -18.95
C LEU A 5 1.91 -5.71 -18.59
N SER A 6 2.29 -6.32 -17.47
CA SER A 6 1.60 -7.50 -16.96
C SER A 6 0.20 -7.11 -16.45
N LEU A 7 -0.72 -8.08 -16.47
CA LEU A 7 -2.04 -7.95 -15.85
C LEU A 7 -1.95 -7.47 -14.38
N THR A 8 -0.87 -7.85 -13.67
CA THR A 8 -0.58 -7.42 -12.30
C THR A 8 -0.24 -5.93 -12.20
N SER A 9 0.52 -5.37 -13.15
CA SER A 9 0.77 -3.91 -13.22
C SER A 9 -0.53 -3.13 -13.38
N ILE A 10 -1.36 -3.51 -14.36
CA ILE A 10 -2.61 -2.80 -14.66
C ILE A 10 -3.59 -2.90 -13.48
N SER A 11 -3.79 -4.12 -12.96
CA SER A 11 -4.69 -4.34 -11.82
C SER A 11 -4.22 -3.63 -10.55
N SER A 12 -2.92 -3.62 -10.25
CA SER A 12 -2.36 -2.86 -9.12
C SER A 12 -2.59 -1.35 -9.27
N GLY A 13 -2.40 -0.79 -10.47
CA GLY A 13 -2.60 0.63 -10.73
C GLY A 13 -4.07 1.04 -10.57
N ILE A 14 -4.99 0.27 -11.17
CA ILE A 14 -6.43 0.50 -11.04
C ILE A 14 -6.86 0.41 -9.58
N LEU A 15 -6.41 -0.63 -8.85
CA LEU A 15 -6.77 -0.81 -7.45
C LEU A 15 -6.23 0.33 -6.57
N ALA A 16 -5.02 0.82 -6.82
CA ALA A 16 -4.46 1.98 -6.13
C ALA A 16 -5.31 3.24 -6.34
N ILE A 17 -5.69 3.54 -7.58
CA ILE A 17 -6.53 4.69 -7.92
C ILE A 17 -7.90 4.58 -7.26
N LEU A 18 -8.54 3.41 -7.33
CA LEU A 18 -9.82 3.16 -6.68
C LEU A 18 -9.74 3.33 -5.16
N LEU A 19 -8.66 2.86 -4.52
CA LEU A 19 -8.43 3.03 -3.09
C LEU A 19 -8.25 4.48 -2.68
N ILE A 20 -7.52 5.27 -3.48
CA ILE A 20 -7.33 6.70 -3.25
C ILE A 20 -8.66 7.43 -3.38
N ALA A 21 -9.39 7.18 -4.48
CA ALA A 21 -10.70 7.77 -4.71
C ALA A 21 -11.69 7.43 -3.58
N TYR A 22 -11.70 6.17 -3.14
CA TYR A 22 -12.48 5.70 -2.01
C TYR A 22 -12.12 6.43 -0.71
N ALA A 23 -10.83 6.51 -0.38
CA ALA A 23 -10.36 7.16 0.85
C ALA A 23 -10.72 8.65 0.87
N VAL A 24 -10.50 9.36 -0.23
CA VAL A 24 -10.87 10.79 -0.36
C VAL A 24 -12.38 10.97 -0.21
N SER A 25 -13.19 10.11 -0.85
CA SER A 25 -14.65 10.14 -0.73
C SER A 25 -15.11 9.92 0.72
N VAL A 26 -14.54 8.93 1.41
CA VAL A 26 -14.83 8.63 2.82
C VAL A 26 -14.46 9.79 3.73
N ILE A 27 -13.30 10.44 3.51
CA ILE A 27 -12.84 11.57 4.33
C ILE A 27 -13.80 12.76 4.25
N ARG A 28 -14.39 13.00 3.07
CA ARG A 28 -15.33 14.11 2.82
C ARG A 28 -16.75 13.84 3.33
N LYS A 29 -17.13 12.57 3.46
CA LYS A 29 -18.48 12.20 3.88
C LYS A 29 -18.68 12.42 5.38
N ASN A 30 -19.87 12.91 5.76
CA ASN A 30 -20.30 13.03 7.16
C ASN A 30 -21.84 12.88 7.21
N PRO A 31 -22.44 11.99 8.02
CA PRO A 31 -21.84 11.05 8.98
C PRO A 31 -21.23 9.80 8.32
N VAL A 32 -20.19 9.24 8.95
CA VAL A 32 -19.49 8.03 8.49
C VAL A 32 -19.25 7.06 9.63
N HIS A 33 -19.59 5.79 9.40
CA HIS A 33 -19.24 4.68 10.28
C HIS A 33 -17.79 4.24 10.04
N TRP A 34 -16.83 4.96 10.64
CA TRP A 34 -15.39 4.83 10.39
C TRP A 34 -14.78 3.43 10.53
N GLY A 35 -15.45 2.49 11.20
CA GLY A 35 -14.99 1.10 11.29
C GLY A 35 -14.96 0.37 9.93
N LYS A 36 -16.04 0.48 9.14
CA LYS A 36 -16.12 -0.23 7.84
C LYS A 36 -15.08 0.28 6.84
N PRO A 37 -14.93 1.61 6.62
CA PRO A 37 -13.92 2.12 5.70
C PRO A 37 -12.49 1.77 6.11
N LEU A 38 -12.20 1.73 7.41
CA LEU A 38 -10.88 1.34 7.88
C LEU A 38 -10.57 -0.12 7.54
N SER A 39 -11.51 -1.03 7.77
CA SER A 39 -11.35 -2.43 7.36
C SER A 39 -11.13 -2.55 5.85
N VAL A 40 -11.96 -1.87 5.05
CA VAL A 40 -11.82 -1.86 3.58
C VAL A 40 -10.44 -1.35 3.16
N LEU A 41 -9.95 -0.27 3.77
CA LEU A 41 -8.65 0.30 3.44
C LEU A 41 -7.50 -0.67 3.77
N ILE A 42 -7.55 -1.34 4.94
CA ILE A 42 -6.52 -2.29 5.35
C ILE A 42 -6.51 -3.52 4.45
N PHE A 43 -7.67 -4.16 4.21
CA PHE A 43 -7.75 -5.38 3.41
C PHE A 43 -7.41 -5.13 1.95
N SER A 44 -7.98 -4.09 1.34
CA SER A 44 -7.68 -3.75 -0.06
C SER A 44 -6.24 -3.24 -0.22
N GLY A 45 -5.71 -2.52 0.78
CA GLY A 45 -4.31 -2.10 0.79
C GLY A 45 -3.33 -3.27 0.90
N LEU A 46 -3.67 -4.30 1.68
CA LEU A 46 -2.90 -5.54 1.78
C LEU A 46 -2.95 -6.32 0.46
N LEU A 47 -4.14 -6.42 -0.17
CA LEU A 47 -4.28 -7.02 -1.49
C LEU A 47 -3.41 -6.30 -2.53
N LEU A 48 -3.41 -4.96 -2.52
CA LEU A 48 -2.55 -4.18 -3.40
C LEU A 48 -1.06 -4.48 -3.15
N CYS A 49 -0.63 -4.57 -1.88
CA CYS A 49 0.75 -4.92 -1.56
C CYS A 49 1.14 -6.31 -2.11
N ILE A 50 0.25 -7.29 -2.03
CA ILE A 50 0.48 -8.63 -2.60
C ILE A 50 0.59 -8.56 -4.12
N LEU A 51 -0.33 -7.87 -4.79
CA LEU A 51 -0.29 -7.71 -6.26
C LEU A 51 1.01 -7.05 -6.71
N VAL A 52 1.48 -6.05 -5.98
CA VAL A 52 2.73 -5.37 -6.32
C VAL A 52 3.95 -6.24 -6.00
N ALA A 53 3.96 -6.95 -4.88
CA ALA A 53 5.04 -7.90 -4.58
C ALA A 53 5.18 -8.97 -5.69
N LEU A 54 4.05 -9.50 -6.18
CA LEU A 54 4.02 -10.44 -7.32
C LEU A 54 4.48 -9.79 -8.62
N ARG A 55 4.06 -8.55 -8.89
CA ARG A 55 4.50 -7.77 -10.06
C ARG A 55 6.01 -7.56 -10.06
N ASP A 56 6.58 -7.23 -8.91
CA ASP A 56 7.99 -6.86 -8.76
C ASP A 56 8.89 -8.06 -8.45
N GLY A 57 8.33 -9.28 -8.45
CA GLY A 57 9.06 -10.54 -8.25
C GLY A 57 9.61 -10.71 -6.83
N TYR A 58 9.11 -9.94 -5.86
CA TYR A 58 9.62 -9.86 -4.51
C TYR A 58 9.54 -11.23 -3.80
N GLY A 59 10.69 -11.80 -3.45
CA GLY A 59 10.80 -13.09 -2.75
C GLY A 59 10.68 -14.33 -3.65
N PHE A 60 10.46 -14.17 -4.96
CA PHE A 60 10.32 -15.28 -5.91
C PHE A 60 11.37 -15.26 -7.03
N SER A 61 11.92 -14.08 -7.36
CA SER A 61 12.93 -13.92 -8.41
C SER A 61 14.23 -13.37 -7.81
N SER A 62 15.37 -13.84 -8.32
CA SER A 62 16.68 -13.24 -8.06
C SER A 62 16.81 -11.83 -8.66
N ASP A 63 16.04 -11.54 -9.72
CA ASP A 63 15.99 -10.25 -10.41
C ASP A 63 14.81 -9.40 -9.90
N SER A 64 14.52 -9.44 -8.60
CA SER A 64 13.45 -8.62 -8.01
C SER A 64 13.83 -7.14 -8.00
N VAL A 65 12.89 -6.26 -8.33
CA VAL A 65 13.10 -4.78 -8.35
C VAL A 65 13.55 -4.25 -6.99
N ILE A 66 13.05 -4.85 -5.91
CA ILE A 66 13.43 -4.56 -4.53
C ILE A 66 14.02 -5.83 -3.94
N ALA A 67 15.30 -5.80 -3.59
CA ALA A 67 15.95 -6.93 -2.94
C ALA A 67 15.27 -7.27 -1.60
N SER A 68 15.04 -8.56 -1.36
CA SER A 68 14.41 -9.06 -0.11
C SER A 68 15.25 -8.75 1.13
N THR A 69 16.57 -8.70 0.97
CA THR A 69 17.56 -8.37 2.00
C THR A 69 18.12 -6.97 1.76
N GLY A 70 17.44 -5.95 2.27
CA GLY A 70 17.87 -4.56 2.14
C GLY A 70 17.08 -3.61 3.04
N TRP A 71 17.63 -2.41 3.27
CA TRP A 71 16.98 -1.39 4.10
C TRP A 71 15.59 -0.99 3.57
N GLN A 72 15.39 -1.06 2.24
CA GLN A 72 14.10 -0.81 1.58
C GLN A 72 13.03 -1.83 2.02
N SER A 73 13.36 -3.11 2.01
CA SER A 73 12.50 -4.21 2.49
C SER A 73 12.10 -4.00 3.95
N THR A 74 13.06 -3.62 4.81
CA THR A 74 12.81 -3.30 6.22
C THR A 74 11.82 -2.15 6.37
N LEU A 75 11.98 -1.06 5.61
CA LEU A 75 11.04 0.08 5.63
C LEU A 75 9.63 -0.32 5.18
N PHE A 76 9.50 -1.14 4.13
CA PHE A 76 8.20 -1.61 3.66
C PHE A 76 7.52 -2.54 4.66
N SER A 77 8.29 -3.36 5.36
CA SER A 77 7.82 -4.20 6.47
C SER A 77 7.35 -3.35 7.65
N LEU A 78 8.13 -2.34 8.06
CA LEU A 78 7.75 -1.41 9.13
C LEU A 78 6.45 -0.65 8.80
N CYS A 79 6.27 -0.21 7.55
CA CYS A 79 5.02 0.39 7.11
C CYS A 79 3.85 -0.60 7.22
N GLY A 80 4.04 -1.85 6.81
CA GLY A 80 3.03 -2.90 6.90
C GLY A 80 2.63 -3.22 8.34
N VAL A 81 3.63 -3.39 9.22
CA VAL A 81 3.43 -3.63 10.66
C VAL A 81 2.72 -2.44 11.32
N SER A 82 3.07 -1.21 10.96
CA SER A 82 2.41 0.00 11.46
C SER A 82 0.92 0.05 11.07
N ILE A 83 0.59 -0.28 9.81
CA ILE A 83 -0.81 -0.36 9.35
C ILE A 83 -1.58 -1.43 10.13
N LEU A 84 -0.99 -2.60 10.35
CA LEU A 84 -1.61 -3.67 11.14
C LEU A 84 -1.84 -3.26 12.60
N LEU A 85 -0.85 -2.65 13.25
CA LEU A 85 -0.96 -2.15 14.62
C LEU A 85 -2.09 -1.13 14.75
N ILE A 86 -2.17 -0.15 13.84
CA ILE A 86 -3.25 0.84 13.85
C ILE A 86 -4.61 0.17 13.61
N GLY A 87 -4.66 -0.83 12.73
CA GLY A 87 -5.85 -1.66 12.51
C GLY A 87 -6.32 -2.39 13.77
N LEU A 88 -5.41 -3.02 14.50
CA LEU A 88 -5.70 -3.70 15.77
C LEU A 88 -6.18 -2.69 16.82
N ILE A 89 -5.50 -1.55 16.96
CA ILE A 89 -5.91 -0.46 17.87
C ILE A 89 -7.34 -0.02 17.55
N ALA A 90 -7.70 0.12 16.27
CA ALA A 90 -9.02 0.56 15.86
C ALA A 90 -10.12 -0.50 16.04
N LEU A 91 -9.77 -1.78 16.02
CA LEU A 91 -10.67 -2.90 16.31
C LEU A 91 -11.00 -2.96 17.80
N PHE A 92 -9.97 -2.88 18.66
CA PHE A 92 -10.14 -3.07 20.11
C PHE A 92 -10.49 -1.78 20.85
N SER A 93 -10.15 -0.60 20.32
CA SER A 93 -10.47 0.65 20.97
C SER A 93 -11.87 1.15 20.64
N LYS A 94 -12.73 1.13 21.65
CA LYS A 94 -14.01 1.87 21.65
C LYS A 94 -13.84 3.35 22.02
N ARG A 95 -12.70 3.71 22.61
CA ARG A 95 -12.45 5.04 23.20
C ARG A 95 -11.82 6.04 22.23
N PHE A 96 -11.08 5.56 21.21
CA PHE A 96 -10.45 6.42 20.23
C PHE A 96 -11.36 6.74 19.06
N SER A 97 -11.30 7.99 18.60
CA SER A 97 -11.91 8.36 17.32
C SER A 97 -11.23 7.58 16.20
N LYS A 98 -12.03 6.85 15.41
CA LYS A 98 -11.52 6.02 14.30
C LYS A 98 -11.14 6.84 13.07
N ARG A 99 -11.56 8.10 13.00
CA ARG A 99 -11.23 9.05 11.92
C ARG A 99 -9.72 9.34 11.82
N PRO A 100 -9.01 9.77 12.89
CA PRO A 100 -7.57 9.98 12.82
C PRO A 100 -6.83 8.67 12.50
N LEU A 101 -7.26 7.53 13.05
CA LEU A 101 -6.66 6.22 12.74
C LEU A 101 -6.77 5.89 11.24
N PHE A 102 -7.93 6.16 10.64
CA PHE A 102 -8.13 6.02 9.19
C PHE A 102 -7.19 6.92 8.39
N ILE A 103 -7.09 8.19 8.75
CA ILE A 103 -6.22 9.15 8.06
C ILE A 103 -4.74 8.73 8.20
N SER A 104 -4.32 8.26 9.37
CA SER A 104 -2.96 7.75 9.59
C SER A 104 -2.66 6.51 8.74
N VAL A 105 -3.57 5.53 8.68
CA VAL A 105 -3.40 4.35 7.80
C VAL A 105 -3.30 4.79 6.35
N PHE A 106 -4.18 5.69 5.91
CA PHE A 106 -4.16 6.21 4.55
C PHE A 106 -2.85 6.94 4.22
N ALA A 107 -2.34 7.77 5.14
CA ALA A 107 -1.08 8.48 4.96
C ALA A 107 0.12 7.52 4.86
N ILE A 108 0.21 6.52 5.76
CA ILE A 108 1.27 5.49 5.71
C ILE A 108 1.18 4.70 4.40
N PHE A 109 -0.04 4.36 3.97
CA PHE A 109 -0.27 3.66 2.71
C PHE A 109 0.18 4.48 1.49
N MET A 110 -0.17 5.77 1.43
CA MET A 110 0.27 6.67 0.37
C MET A 110 1.79 6.82 0.34
N PHE A 111 2.40 7.01 1.52
CA PHE A 111 3.85 7.07 1.64
C PHE A 111 4.51 5.78 1.13
N LYS A 112 3.99 4.61 1.52
CA LYS A 112 4.46 3.31 1.05
C LYS A 112 4.38 3.18 -0.47
N LEU A 113 3.26 3.58 -1.06
CA LEU A 113 3.06 3.53 -2.52
C LEU A 113 4.02 4.45 -3.28
N ILE A 114 4.17 5.69 -2.82
CA ILE A 114 5.08 6.66 -3.44
C ILE A 114 6.51 6.15 -3.38
N LEU A 115 6.97 5.66 -2.23
CA LEU A 115 8.32 5.10 -2.09
C LEU A 115 8.57 3.94 -3.05
N MET A 116 7.63 3.00 -3.12
CA MET A 116 7.75 1.81 -3.96
C MET A 116 7.82 2.14 -5.45
N GLU A 117 6.94 3.03 -5.93
CA GLU A 117 6.98 3.48 -7.32
C GLU A 117 8.25 4.32 -7.61
N THR A 118 8.75 5.07 -6.62
CA THR A 118 10.02 5.81 -6.75
C THR A 118 11.20 4.87 -6.93
N PHE A 119 11.32 3.82 -6.11
CA PHE A 119 12.39 2.84 -6.28
C PHE A 119 12.30 2.08 -7.60
N ARG A 120 11.08 1.75 -8.05
CA ARG A 120 10.88 1.14 -9.36
C ARG A 120 11.33 2.06 -10.50
N PHE A 121 11.03 3.35 -10.40
CA PHE A 121 11.48 4.34 -11.39
C PHE A 121 13.01 4.47 -11.38
N MET A 122 13.64 4.50 -10.20
CA MET A 122 15.11 4.51 -10.09
C MET A 122 15.75 3.25 -10.67
N ALA A 123 15.20 2.06 -10.39
CA ALA A 123 15.67 0.81 -10.96
C ALA A 123 15.56 0.81 -12.49
N PHE A 124 14.44 1.28 -13.04
CA PHE A 124 14.27 1.44 -14.48
C PHE A 124 15.30 2.40 -15.10
N MET A 125 15.55 3.55 -14.47
CA MET A 125 16.55 4.49 -14.95
C MET A 125 17.97 3.90 -14.93
N SER A 126 18.29 3.05 -13.94
CA SER A 126 19.59 2.37 -13.85
C SER A 126 19.78 1.26 -14.89
N GLU A 127 18.70 0.68 -15.44
CA GLU A 127 18.80 -0.31 -16.52
C GLU A 127 18.97 0.32 -17.91
N VAL A 128 18.55 1.58 -18.07
CA VAL A 128 18.55 2.29 -19.36
C VAL A 128 19.85 3.07 -19.60
N LEU A 129 20.56 3.43 -18.53
CA LEU A 129 21.83 4.18 -18.55
C LEU A 129 23.03 3.23 -18.42
#